data_AF-A0A1B6J0G4-F1
#
_entry.id   AF-A0A1B6J0G4-F1
#
_cell.length_a   1.000
_cell.length_b   1.000
_cell.length_c   1.000
_cell.angle_alpha   90.00
_cell.angle_beta   90.00
_cell.angle_gamma   90.00
#
_symmetry.space_group_name_H-M   'P 1'
#
loop_
_entity.id
_entity.type
_entity.pdbx_description
1 polymer ?
#
loop_
_entity_poly.entity_id
_entity_poly.type
_entity_poly.pdbx_seq_one_letter_code
_entity_poly.pdbx_strand_id
1 'polypeptide(L)'
;SQDSPGFTKTTGYFSKVPNREYNNSVIFTVNANILHQEIIGFGGSFTDSAGIAVNSLSDEAKERLIESYFGINGVEYSAARVPIGCSDFSTHFYTYDDIPDDDQLSHFSLSSEDYKYKIPLIQMAQNISQHNLKLVGCAFTSPSWMKTNNGTPSGYILSRYFDGWARYHVKYLDAYAEN
;
A
#
# COMPACT_ATOMS: atom_id res chain seq x y z
N SER A 1 20.19 -15.97 -9.60
CA SER A 1 20.94 -15.18 -10.60
C SER A 1 19.96 -14.81 -11.72
N GLN A 2 20.36 -14.01 -12.72
CA GLN A 2 19.50 -13.84 -13.90
C GLN A 2 19.16 -15.20 -14.55
N ASP A 3 20.06 -16.18 -14.43
CA ASP A 3 19.90 -17.55 -14.95
C ASP A 3 19.07 -18.49 -14.05
N SER A 4 18.67 -18.04 -12.86
CA SER A 4 17.85 -18.79 -11.92
C SER A 4 16.98 -17.79 -11.15
N PRO A 5 15.85 -17.37 -11.74
CA PRO A 5 14.96 -16.39 -11.14
C PRO A 5 14.30 -16.96 -9.87
N GLY A 6 14.13 -16.12 -8.87
CA GLY A 6 13.62 -16.49 -7.54
C GLY A 6 14.67 -16.35 -6.44
N PHE A 7 14.20 -16.40 -5.19
CA PHE A 7 15.05 -16.31 -4.01
C PHE A 7 15.53 -17.71 -3.61
N THR A 8 16.83 -17.95 -3.69
CA THR A 8 17.44 -19.19 -3.20
C THR A 8 17.99 -19.00 -1.79
N LYS A 9 17.75 -19.98 -0.91
CA LYS A 9 18.27 -19.97 0.45
C LYS A 9 19.47 -20.91 0.55
N THR A 10 20.61 -20.37 0.99
CA THR A 10 21.77 -21.15 1.41
C THR A 10 22.18 -20.72 2.82
N THR A 11 22.86 -21.60 3.55
CA THR A 11 23.34 -21.33 4.90
C THR A 11 24.86 -21.48 4.94
N GLY A 12 25.49 -20.74 5.86
CA GLY A 12 26.94 -20.76 6.07
C GLY A 12 27.27 -20.58 7.55
N TYR A 13 28.55 -20.68 7.89
CA TYR A 13 29.02 -20.59 9.27
C TYR A 13 29.99 -19.43 9.45
N PHE A 14 29.86 -18.71 10.56
CA PHE A 14 30.86 -17.73 10.97
C PHE A 14 32.16 -18.44 11.38
N SER A 15 33.29 -17.92 10.92
CA SER A 15 34.61 -18.38 11.33
C SER A 15 35.38 -17.22 11.96
N LYS A 16 36.03 -17.48 13.10
CA LYS A 16 37.01 -16.55 13.65
C LYS A 16 38.27 -16.67 12.81
N VAL A 17 38.59 -15.63 12.04
CA VAL A 17 39.82 -15.59 11.25
C VAL A 17 40.84 -14.75 12.00
N PRO A 18 41.92 -15.35 12.56
CA PRO A 18 43.00 -14.57 13.15
C PRO A 18 43.79 -13.88 12.02
N ASN A 19 43.96 -12.55 12.14
CA ASN A 19 44.78 -11.66 11.30
C ASN A 19 45.43 -12.33 10.07
N ARG A 20 44.68 -12.47 8.98
CA ARG A 20 45.27 -12.73 7.66
C ARG A 20 45.31 -11.44 6.87
N GLU A 21 46.44 -11.20 6.22
CA GLU A 21 46.49 -10.30 5.08
C GLU A 21 45.57 -10.87 3.99
N TYR A 22 44.45 -10.20 3.77
CA TYR A 22 43.51 -10.52 2.72
C TYR A 22 44.08 -10.04 1.37
N ASN A 23 45.12 -10.68 0.87
CA ASN A 23 45.62 -10.38 -0.47
C ASN A 23 44.51 -10.70 -1.49
N ASN A 24 44.02 -9.67 -2.19
CA ASN A 24 42.92 -9.67 -3.17
C ASN A 24 41.49 -9.95 -2.66
N SER A 25 41.12 -9.63 -1.40
CA SER A 25 39.70 -9.72 -0.97
C SER A 25 39.05 -8.35 -0.76
N VAL A 26 37.75 -8.26 -1.04
CA VAL A 26 36.90 -7.12 -0.66
C VAL A 26 36.29 -7.41 0.70
N ILE A 27 36.45 -6.48 1.65
CA ILE A 27 35.97 -6.65 3.03
C ILE A 27 34.88 -5.61 3.31
N PHE A 28 33.70 -6.09 3.71
CA PHE A 28 32.62 -5.25 4.23
C PHE A 28 32.61 -5.33 5.76
N THR A 29 32.67 -4.18 6.44
CA THR A 29 32.65 -4.08 7.90
C THR A 29 31.35 -3.43 8.35
N VAL A 30 30.63 -4.07 9.27
CA VAL A 30 29.39 -3.54 9.87
C VAL A 30 29.69 -3.04 11.28
N ASN A 31 29.36 -1.78 11.56
CA ASN A 31 29.49 -1.18 12.89
C ASN A 31 28.11 -1.04 13.56
N ALA A 32 27.78 -1.94 14.48
CA ALA A 32 26.50 -1.97 15.16
C ALA A 32 26.25 -0.79 16.15
N ASN A 33 27.27 0.02 16.44
CA ASN A 33 27.13 1.21 17.29
C ASN A 33 26.71 2.47 16.52
N ILE A 34 26.72 2.43 15.18
CA ILE A 34 26.27 3.53 14.33
C ILE A 34 24.85 3.19 13.88
N LEU A 35 23.88 3.93 14.42
CA LEU A 35 22.47 3.76 14.09
C LEU A 35 22.03 4.76 13.02
N HIS A 36 21.07 4.35 12.20
CA HIS A 36 20.43 5.17 11.18
C HIS A 36 18.91 5.20 11.39
N GLN A 37 18.14 5.38 10.33
CA GLN A 37 16.67 5.40 10.40
C GLN A 37 16.10 4.03 10.80
N GLU A 38 14.94 4.07 11.44
CA GLU A 38 14.08 2.91 11.58
C GLU A 38 13.36 2.61 10.26
N ILE A 39 13.14 1.33 9.97
CA ILE A 39 12.43 0.88 8.78
C ILE A 39 10.99 0.53 9.16
N ILE A 40 10.02 1.28 8.63
CA ILE A 40 8.59 1.10 8.91
C ILE A 40 8.05 -0.19 8.29
N GLY A 41 8.53 -0.55 7.10
CA GLY A 41 8.13 -1.77 6.41
C GLY A 41 8.37 -1.71 4.90
N PHE A 42 8.00 -2.80 4.23
CA PHE A 42 8.05 -2.93 2.78
C PHE A 42 6.74 -3.51 2.28
N GLY A 43 6.34 -3.12 1.06
CA GLY A 43 5.30 -3.86 0.34
C GLY A 43 4.79 -3.17 -0.91
N GLY A 44 3.50 -3.33 -1.18
CA GLY A 44 2.84 -2.95 -2.44
C GLY A 44 1.66 -1.99 -2.25
N SER A 45 0.79 -1.88 -3.27
CA SER A 45 -0.40 -1.04 -3.24
C SER A 45 -1.66 -1.84 -3.56
N PHE A 46 -2.72 -1.66 -2.78
CA PHE A 46 -4.06 -2.21 -3.04
C PHE A 46 -4.83 -1.27 -3.99
N THR A 47 -4.42 -1.22 -5.25
CA THR A 47 -5.15 -0.46 -6.30
C THR A 47 -6.37 -1.21 -6.79
N ASP A 48 -7.32 -0.52 -7.42
CA ASP A 48 -8.48 -1.15 -8.05
C ASP A 48 -8.06 -2.19 -9.09
N SER A 49 -7.06 -1.89 -9.93
CA SER A 49 -6.51 -2.84 -10.89
C SER A 49 -5.95 -4.10 -10.25
N ALA A 50 -5.22 -3.98 -9.13
CA ALA A 50 -4.70 -5.13 -8.39
C ALA A 50 -5.88 -5.95 -7.83
N GLY A 51 -6.85 -5.25 -7.24
CA GLY A 51 -8.15 -5.77 -6.85
C GLY A 51 -8.83 -6.66 -7.90
N ILE A 52 -9.04 -6.09 -9.08
CA ILE A 52 -9.69 -6.74 -10.22
C ILE A 52 -8.86 -7.95 -10.68
N ALA A 53 -7.55 -7.80 -10.81
CA ALA A 53 -6.66 -8.87 -11.24
C ALA A 53 -6.69 -10.05 -10.26
N VAL A 54 -6.60 -9.79 -8.95
CA VAL A 54 -6.64 -10.82 -7.92
C VAL A 54 -8.00 -11.50 -7.86
N ASN A 55 -9.10 -10.76 -8.00
CA ASN A 55 -10.44 -11.34 -8.03
C ASN A 55 -10.76 -12.13 -9.29
N SER A 56 -9.96 -11.98 -10.37
CA SER A 56 -10.11 -12.81 -11.57
C SER A 56 -9.48 -14.22 -11.45
N LEU A 57 -8.71 -14.46 -10.38
CA LEU A 57 -8.09 -15.75 -10.10
C LEU A 57 -9.09 -16.72 -9.45
N SER A 58 -8.80 -18.03 -9.52
CA SER A 58 -9.48 -19.00 -8.65
C SER A 58 -9.13 -18.73 -7.18
N ASP A 59 -9.96 -19.20 -6.26
CA ASP A 59 -9.74 -18.96 -4.83
C ASP A 59 -8.41 -19.55 -4.35
N GLU A 60 -8.01 -20.74 -4.85
CA GLU A 60 -6.72 -21.34 -4.48
C GLU A 60 -5.53 -20.56 -5.05
N ALA A 61 -5.68 -19.90 -6.20
CA ALA A 61 -4.63 -19.05 -6.77
C ALA A 61 -4.53 -17.71 -6.03
N LYS A 62 -5.68 -17.15 -5.64
CA LYS A 62 -5.77 -15.94 -4.80
C LYS A 62 -5.12 -16.15 -3.44
N GLU A 63 -5.43 -17.25 -2.74
CA GLU A 63 -4.81 -17.59 -1.46
C GLU A 63 -3.29 -17.73 -1.57
N ARG A 64 -2.79 -18.45 -2.58
CA ARG A 64 -1.34 -18.59 -2.80
C ARG A 64 -0.66 -17.27 -3.12
N LEU A 65 -1.33 -16.37 -3.86
CA LEU A 65 -0.79 -15.05 -4.17
C LEU A 65 -0.67 -14.20 -2.90
N ILE A 66 -1.71 -14.18 -2.07
CA ILE A 66 -1.69 -13.44 -0.80
C ILE A 66 -0.63 -14.04 0.14
N GLU A 67 -0.54 -15.37 0.26
CA GLU A 67 0.53 -16.06 1.01
C GLU A 67 1.93 -15.68 0.51
N SER A 68 2.12 -15.59 -0.81
CA SER A 68 3.43 -15.23 -1.39
C SER A 68 3.88 -13.83 -0.99
N TYR A 69 2.94 -12.89 -0.84
CA TYR A 69 3.27 -11.51 -0.47
C TYR A 69 3.31 -11.28 1.03
N PHE A 70 2.32 -11.77 1.78
CA PHE A 70 2.10 -11.37 3.19
C PHE A 70 2.33 -12.51 4.18
N GLY A 71 2.33 -13.77 3.74
CA GLY A 71 2.47 -14.94 4.60
C GLY A 71 3.91 -15.26 4.99
N ILE A 72 4.04 -16.09 6.03
CA ILE A 72 5.34 -16.53 6.59
C ILE A 72 6.17 -17.36 5.60
N ASN A 73 5.52 -17.98 4.61
CA ASN A 73 6.22 -18.73 3.55
C ASN A 73 6.56 -17.84 2.33
N GLY A 74 6.21 -16.56 2.38
CA GLY A 74 6.39 -15.59 1.31
C GLY A 74 7.49 -14.56 1.59
N VAL A 75 7.30 -13.35 1.07
CA VAL A 75 8.22 -12.21 1.28
C VAL A 75 7.80 -11.29 2.44
N GLU A 76 6.78 -11.68 3.20
CA GLU A 76 6.34 -11.02 4.46
C GLU A 76 6.20 -9.49 4.38
N TYR A 77 5.48 -8.99 3.37
CA TYR A 77 5.12 -7.58 3.28
C TYR A 77 4.46 -7.10 4.58
N SER A 78 4.95 -5.96 5.08
CA SER A 78 4.60 -5.38 6.37
C SER A 78 4.05 -3.96 6.26
N ALA A 79 4.08 -3.37 5.07
CA ALA A 79 3.43 -2.10 4.76
C ALA A 79 2.75 -2.13 3.39
N ALA A 80 1.64 -1.41 3.22
CA ALA A 80 0.96 -1.28 1.95
C ALA A 80 0.31 0.09 1.75
N ARG A 81 0.25 0.54 0.50
CA ARG A 81 -0.47 1.76 0.10
C ARG A 81 -1.91 1.44 -0.27
N VAL A 82 -2.84 2.32 0.10
CA VAL A 82 -4.25 2.25 -0.31
C VAL A 82 -4.62 3.60 -0.96
N PRO A 83 -5.00 3.64 -2.24
CA PRO A 83 -5.57 4.84 -2.83
C PRO A 83 -6.83 5.28 -2.05
N ILE A 84 -7.00 6.57 -1.79
CA ILE A 84 -8.25 7.12 -1.26
C ILE A 84 -9.06 7.58 -2.47
N GLY A 85 -10.18 6.90 -2.75
CA GLY A 85 -10.90 6.99 -4.01
C GLY A 85 -10.16 6.29 -5.15
N CYS A 86 -10.30 6.83 -6.36
CA CYS A 86 -9.65 6.31 -7.55
C CYS A 86 -8.14 6.61 -7.63
N SER A 87 -7.51 6.01 -8.64
CA SER A 87 -6.18 6.36 -9.14
C SER A 87 -6.15 6.25 -10.67
N ASP A 88 -5.00 6.49 -11.29
CA ASP A 88 -4.75 6.13 -12.69
C ASP A 88 -4.83 4.61 -12.96
N PHE A 89 -4.75 3.78 -11.91
CA PHE A 89 -4.98 2.33 -11.93
C PHE A 89 -6.44 1.93 -11.60
N SER A 90 -7.38 2.84 -11.84
CA SER A 90 -8.82 2.60 -11.73
C SER A 90 -9.47 2.57 -13.12
N THR A 91 -10.60 1.88 -13.27
CA THR A 91 -11.32 1.80 -14.57
C THR A 91 -12.04 3.09 -14.93
N HIS A 92 -12.26 3.97 -13.95
CA HIS A 92 -12.84 5.29 -14.10
C HIS A 92 -12.37 6.18 -12.94
N PHE A 93 -12.53 7.49 -13.09
CA PHE A 93 -12.29 8.43 -11.99
C PHE A 93 -13.53 8.55 -11.11
N TYR A 94 -13.33 8.44 -9.81
CA TYR A 94 -14.35 8.63 -8.77
C TYR A 94 -13.70 9.17 -7.50
N THR A 95 -14.49 9.84 -6.68
CA THR A 95 -14.15 10.14 -5.29
C THR A 95 -15.20 9.52 -4.37
N TYR A 96 -15.15 9.87 -3.08
CA TYR A 96 -16.16 9.41 -2.12
C TYR A 96 -17.29 10.41 -1.95
N ASP A 97 -17.20 11.57 -2.60
CA ASP A 97 -18.18 12.63 -2.46
C ASP A 97 -18.32 13.45 -3.75
N ASP A 98 -18.82 12.80 -4.80
CA ASP A 98 -18.95 13.41 -6.13
C ASP A 98 -20.24 14.23 -6.31
N ILE A 99 -21.07 14.38 -5.26
CA ILE A 99 -22.26 15.26 -5.29
C ILE A 99 -21.81 16.71 -5.06
N PRO A 100 -22.09 17.64 -6.01
CA PRO A 100 -21.64 19.03 -5.89
C PRO A 100 -22.18 19.76 -4.65
N ASP A 101 -21.39 20.72 -4.17
CA ASP A 101 -21.73 21.65 -3.08
C ASP A 101 -22.06 20.96 -1.73
N ASP A 102 -21.47 19.80 -1.46
CA ASP A 102 -21.64 19.06 -0.19
C ASP A 102 -20.60 19.46 0.88
N ASP A 103 -20.67 20.72 1.33
CA ASP A 103 -19.74 21.25 2.35
C ASP A 103 -19.68 20.44 3.65
N GLN A 104 -20.73 19.67 3.94
CA GLN A 104 -20.86 18.84 5.14
C GLN A 104 -20.45 17.38 4.93
N LEU A 105 -20.08 16.99 3.71
CA LEU A 105 -19.74 15.60 3.33
C LEU A 105 -20.89 14.64 3.70
N SER A 106 -22.13 15.08 3.58
CA SER A 106 -23.35 14.32 3.87
C SER A 106 -23.58 13.15 2.92
N HIS A 107 -23.01 13.21 1.72
CA HIS A 107 -23.06 12.18 0.69
C HIS A 107 -21.78 11.35 0.61
N PHE A 108 -20.80 11.61 1.49
CA PHE A 108 -19.60 10.80 1.59
C PHE A 108 -19.93 9.32 1.73
N SER A 109 -19.41 8.49 0.83
CA SER A 109 -19.51 7.03 0.94
C SER A 109 -18.34 6.36 0.23
N LEU A 110 -17.85 5.25 0.81
CA LEU A 110 -16.90 4.38 0.12
C LEU A 110 -17.55 3.83 -1.15
N SER A 111 -16.74 3.64 -2.19
CA SER A 111 -17.24 3.21 -3.49
C SER A 111 -17.36 1.69 -3.57
N SER A 112 -17.95 1.19 -4.65
CA SER A 112 -18.08 -0.26 -4.84
C SER A 112 -16.73 -0.98 -4.95
N GLU A 113 -15.69 -0.28 -5.40
CA GLU A 113 -14.32 -0.76 -5.53
C GLU A 113 -13.69 -1.03 -4.16
N ASP A 114 -13.97 -0.19 -3.15
CA ASP A 114 -13.50 -0.44 -1.79
C ASP A 114 -14.04 -1.76 -1.25
N TYR A 115 -15.35 -1.96 -1.34
CA TYR A 115 -16.02 -3.14 -0.79
C TYR A 115 -15.76 -4.41 -1.60
N LYS A 116 -15.64 -4.31 -2.94
CA LYS A 116 -15.44 -5.49 -3.80
C LYS A 116 -13.98 -5.91 -3.88
N TYR A 117 -13.06 -4.96 -3.79
CA TYR A 117 -11.66 -5.18 -4.13
C TYR A 117 -10.71 -4.87 -2.98
N LYS A 118 -10.70 -3.63 -2.48
CA LYS A 118 -9.61 -3.18 -1.61
C LYS A 118 -9.73 -3.76 -0.21
N ILE A 119 -10.86 -3.56 0.46
CA ILE A 119 -11.09 -3.99 1.84
C ILE A 119 -10.95 -5.52 1.97
N PRO A 120 -11.60 -6.36 1.14
CA PRO A 120 -11.45 -7.81 1.25
C PRO A 120 -10.00 -8.27 1.10
N LEU A 121 -9.24 -7.70 0.16
CA LEU A 121 -7.83 -8.07 -0.02
C LEU A 121 -6.94 -7.60 1.12
N ILE A 122 -7.20 -6.43 1.69
CA ILE A 122 -6.51 -5.94 2.89
C ILE A 122 -6.76 -6.90 4.06
N GLN A 123 -8.02 -7.29 4.30
CA GLN A 123 -8.38 -8.23 5.37
C GLN A 123 -7.71 -9.59 5.16
N MET A 124 -7.69 -10.13 3.93
CA MET A 124 -6.97 -11.37 3.62
C MET A 124 -5.48 -11.26 3.95
N ALA A 125 -4.83 -10.15 3.56
CA ALA A 125 -3.42 -9.90 3.87
C ALA A 125 -3.16 -9.78 5.37
N GLN A 126 -3.99 -9.03 6.10
CA GLN A 126 -3.89 -8.86 7.55
C GLN A 126 -4.06 -10.18 8.31
N ASN A 127 -4.97 -11.05 7.86
CA ASN A 127 -5.26 -12.32 8.53
C ASN A 127 -4.09 -13.31 8.48
N ILE A 128 -3.23 -13.24 7.46
CA ILE A 128 -2.10 -14.17 7.31
C ILE A 128 -0.76 -13.56 7.70
N SER A 129 -0.68 -12.23 7.77
CA SER A 129 0.57 -11.54 8.10
C SER A 129 0.97 -11.82 9.55
N GLN A 130 2.25 -12.12 9.75
CA GLN A 130 2.85 -12.17 11.09
C GLN A 130 3.18 -10.76 11.63
N HIS A 131 3.09 -9.74 10.78
CA HIS A 131 3.38 -8.36 11.10
C HIS A 131 2.09 -7.56 11.26
N ASN A 132 2.13 -6.50 12.06
CA ASN A 132 1.04 -5.52 12.07
C ASN A 132 1.11 -4.68 10.78
N LEU A 133 0.40 -5.12 9.74
CA LEU A 133 0.40 -4.50 8.41
C LEU A 133 0.07 -3.01 8.48
N LYS A 134 1.04 -2.16 8.13
CA LYS A 134 0.89 -0.70 8.11
C LYS A 134 0.26 -0.24 6.81
N LEU A 135 -0.91 0.37 6.88
CA LEU A 135 -1.60 0.92 5.72
C LEU A 135 -1.34 2.43 5.60
N VAL A 136 -1.04 2.89 4.37
CA VAL A 136 -0.86 4.31 4.05
C VAL A 136 -1.88 4.73 3.01
N GLY A 137 -2.84 5.57 3.42
CA GLY A 137 -3.84 6.17 2.56
C GLY A 137 -3.26 7.34 1.74
N CYS A 138 -3.55 7.40 0.45
CA CYS A 138 -3.15 8.53 -0.41
C CYS A 138 -4.22 8.84 -1.47
N ALA A 139 -4.82 10.02 -1.38
CA ALA A 139 -5.78 10.49 -2.38
C ALA A 139 -5.10 10.94 -3.67
N PHE A 140 -5.63 10.51 -4.81
CA PHE A 140 -5.14 10.93 -6.14
C PHE A 140 -5.73 12.28 -6.57
N THR A 141 -6.96 12.56 -6.17
CA THR A 141 -7.69 13.81 -6.45
C THR A 141 -8.75 14.05 -5.38
N SER A 142 -9.05 15.33 -5.11
CA SER A 142 -10.27 15.72 -4.39
C SER A 142 -11.50 15.64 -5.30
N PRO A 143 -12.73 15.69 -4.74
CA PRO A 143 -13.94 15.87 -5.52
C PRO A 143 -13.83 17.06 -6.48
N SER A 144 -14.43 16.92 -7.67
CA SER A 144 -14.30 17.91 -8.75
C SER A 144 -14.80 19.29 -8.32
N TRP A 145 -15.94 19.35 -7.65
CA TRP A 145 -16.57 20.58 -7.16
C TRP A 145 -15.73 21.32 -6.10
N MET A 146 -14.71 20.67 -5.51
CA MET A 146 -13.75 21.32 -4.61
C MET A 146 -12.62 22.06 -5.34
N LYS A 147 -12.55 22.01 -6.68
CA LYS A 147 -11.36 22.39 -7.45
C LYS A 147 -11.57 23.62 -8.32
N THR A 148 -10.49 24.31 -8.63
CA THR A 148 -10.47 25.56 -9.42
C THR A 148 -11.08 25.45 -10.82
N ASN A 149 -11.12 24.24 -11.39
CA ASN A 149 -11.54 23.98 -12.76
C ASN A 149 -12.62 22.88 -12.87
N ASN A 150 -13.17 22.40 -11.75
CA ASN A 150 -14.07 21.24 -11.71
C ASN A 150 -13.53 19.99 -12.43
N GLY A 151 -12.20 19.83 -12.50
CA GLY A 151 -11.54 18.76 -13.24
C GLY A 151 -11.22 17.54 -12.37
N THR A 152 -11.25 16.36 -13.00
CA THR A 152 -10.81 15.09 -12.41
C THR A 152 -9.85 14.40 -13.39
N PRO A 153 -8.56 14.20 -13.07
CA PRO A 153 -7.88 14.46 -11.79
C PRO A 153 -7.17 15.83 -11.69
N SER A 154 -7.23 16.70 -12.71
CA SER A 154 -6.45 17.96 -12.75
C SER A 154 -7.10 19.13 -11.99
N GLY A 155 -6.32 20.16 -11.68
CA GLY A 155 -6.77 21.37 -10.96
C GLY A 155 -6.33 21.41 -9.50
N TYR A 156 -6.44 22.58 -8.88
CA TYR A 156 -6.06 22.79 -7.48
C TYR A 156 -7.30 22.86 -6.60
N ILE A 157 -7.19 22.37 -5.38
CA ILE A 157 -8.24 22.57 -4.38
C ILE A 157 -8.41 24.07 -4.07
N LEU A 158 -9.65 24.56 -4.07
CA LEU A 158 -9.96 25.93 -3.66
C LEU A 158 -9.78 26.07 -2.14
N SER A 159 -9.18 27.18 -1.70
CA SER A 159 -8.88 27.43 -0.29
C SER A 159 -10.11 27.31 0.63
N ARG A 160 -11.30 27.67 0.12
CA ARG A 160 -12.57 27.53 0.85
C ARG A 160 -12.90 26.09 1.26
N TYR A 161 -12.33 25.09 0.58
CA TYR A 161 -12.60 23.66 0.83
C TYR A 161 -11.47 22.95 1.58
N PHE A 162 -10.43 23.64 2.06
CA PHE A 162 -9.34 22.98 2.80
C PHE A 162 -9.82 22.22 4.04
N ASP A 163 -10.76 22.81 4.79
CA ASP A 163 -11.38 22.16 5.95
C ASP A 163 -12.20 20.92 5.52
N GLY A 164 -13.06 21.06 4.51
CA GLY A 164 -13.84 19.94 3.97
C GLY A 164 -12.95 18.80 3.47
N TRP A 165 -11.82 19.12 2.84
CA TRP A 165 -10.86 18.13 2.36
C TRP A 165 -10.09 17.43 3.48
N ALA A 166 -9.79 18.14 4.58
CA ALA A 166 -9.26 17.52 5.78
C ALA A 166 -10.28 16.56 6.41
N ARG A 167 -11.55 16.98 6.55
CA ARG A 167 -12.65 16.14 7.03
C ARG A 167 -12.92 14.93 6.14
N TYR A 168 -12.74 15.07 4.83
CA TYR A 168 -12.87 13.96 3.88
C TYR A 168 -11.89 12.82 4.19
N HIS A 169 -10.64 13.14 4.55
CA HIS A 169 -9.67 12.13 4.96
C HIS A 169 -10.02 11.50 6.31
N VAL A 170 -10.55 12.28 7.27
CA VAL A 170 -11.04 11.73 8.55
C VAL A 170 -12.19 10.76 8.30
N LYS A 171 -13.18 11.12 7.47
CA LYS A 171 -14.27 10.22 7.09
C LYS A 171 -13.80 8.95 6.39
N TYR A 172 -12.77 9.05 5.55
CA TYR A 172 -12.14 7.86 4.97
C TYR A 172 -11.54 6.95 6.04
N LEU A 173 -10.80 7.51 7.00
CA LEU A 173 -10.19 6.74 8.09
C LEU A 173 -11.27 6.08 8.96
N ASP A 174 -12.33 6.81 9.31
CA ASP A 174 -13.46 6.28 10.09
C ASP A 174 -14.16 5.14 9.33
N ALA A 175 -14.47 5.35 8.05
CA ALA A 175 -15.14 4.35 7.23
C ALA A 175 -14.30 3.07 7.04
N TYR A 176 -12.97 3.20 6.89
CA TYR A 176 -12.08 2.03 6.84
C TYR A 176 -11.86 1.38 8.20
N ALA A 177 -12.06 2.08 9.32
CA ALA A 177 -11.97 1.50 10.66
C ALA A 177 -13.25 0.72 11.04
N GLU A 178 -14.39 1.06 10.45
CA GLU A 178 -15.68 0.37 10.63
C GLU A 178 -15.80 -0.93 9.82
N ASN A 179 -14.85 -1.22 8.92
CA ASN A 179 -14.82 -2.39 8.05
C ASN A 179 -13.56 -3.24 8.29
#